data_AF-A0A7S3BH05-F1
#
_entry.id   AF-A0A7S3BH05-F1
#
_cell.length_a   1.000
_cell.length_b   1.000
_cell.length_c   1.000
_cell.angle_alpha   90.00
_cell.angle_beta   90.00
_cell.angle_gamma   90.00
#
_symmetry.space_group_name_H-M   'P 1'
#
loop_
_entity.id
_entity.type
_entity.pdbx_description
1 polymer ?
#
loop_
_entity_poly.entity_id
_entity_poly.type
_entity_poly.pdbx_seq_one_letter_code
_entity_poly.pdbx_strand_id
1 'polypeptide(L)'
;MLEHGAQCVALGPFPVAREAKAAAGGSGLDSAALPETLELPFVSKLLLLAAHIASRNTASLDSALFTTTGSVRKRPRRSAAAMAKKQEAADQRWLAGPGTFALERMYAVYACIVDAEWGEEGLPASVKEPTSNLLAQVASLAAVNLLATAGGGPPEPRAPKA
;
A
#
# COMPACT_ATOMS: atom_id res chain seq x y z
N MET A 1 4.79 -28.43 -11.49
CA MET A 1 3.69 -27.47 -11.28
C MET A 1 3.96 -26.78 -9.95
N LEU A 2 4.66 -25.63 -9.97
CA LEU A 2 4.86 -24.82 -8.77
C LEU A 2 3.71 -23.83 -8.69
N GLU A 3 2.75 -24.15 -7.82
CA GLU A 3 1.71 -23.25 -7.35
C GLU A 3 2.40 -22.05 -6.69
N HIS A 4 2.69 -20.99 -7.44
CA HIS A 4 3.03 -19.69 -6.85
C HIS A 4 1.75 -19.14 -6.24
N GLY A 5 1.41 -19.62 -5.04
CA GLY A 5 0.36 -19.03 -4.22
C GLY A 5 0.70 -17.56 -4.04
N ALA A 6 -0.10 -16.68 -4.63
CA ALA A 6 0.08 -15.25 -4.52
C ALA A 6 0.02 -14.88 -3.03
N GLN A 7 1.17 -14.59 -2.44
CA GLN A 7 1.25 -14.20 -1.03
C GLN A 7 0.57 -12.85 -0.90
N CYS A 8 -0.58 -12.84 -0.22
CA CYS A 8 -1.31 -11.62 0.08
C CYS A 8 -0.86 -11.07 1.44
N VAL A 9 -0.61 -9.77 1.43
CA VAL A 9 -0.19 -8.99 2.59
C VAL A 9 -1.23 -7.91 2.84
N ALA A 10 -1.47 -7.61 4.11
CA ALA A 10 -2.28 -6.50 4.56
C ALA A 10 -1.46 -5.64 5.53
N LEU A 11 -1.91 -4.42 5.79
CA LEU A 11 -1.40 -3.67 6.94
C LEU A 11 -1.86 -4.39 8.21
N GLY A 12 -0.95 -4.56 9.16
CA GLY A 12 -1.31 -5.14 10.45
C GLY A 12 -2.21 -4.20 11.25
N PRO A 13 -2.91 -4.73 12.28
CA PRO A 13 -3.63 -3.88 13.22
C PRO A 13 -2.62 -2.98 13.93
N PHE A 14 -2.64 -1.69 13.59
CA PHE A 14 -1.83 -0.70 14.30
C PHE A 14 -2.19 -0.75 15.79
N PRO A 15 -1.20 -0.69 16.70
CA PRO A 15 -1.46 -0.58 18.13
C PRO A 15 -2.13 0.77 18.41
N VAL A 16 -3.47 0.79 18.34
CA VAL A 16 -4.28 1.88 18.88
C VAL A 16 -4.15 1.77 20.40
N ALA A 17 -3.54 2.79 21.02
CA ALA A 17 -3.46 2.91 22.48
C ALA A 17 -4.86 2.75 23.09
N ARG A 18 -5.12 1.59 23.68
CA ARG A 18 -6.40 1.26 24.31
C ARG A 18 -6.28 1.48 25.81
N GLU A 19 -6.33 2.74 26.24
CA GLU A 19 -6.76 3.29 27.55
C GLU A 19 -6.94 4.82 27.31
N ALA A 20 -7.98 5.57 27.70
CA ALA A 20 -9.05 5.43 28.68
C ALA A 20 -10.21 6.42 28.38
N LYS A 21 -11.41 6.07 28.86
CA LYS A 21 -12.51 6.89 29.43
C LYS A 21 -12.86 8.28 28.83
N ALA A 22 -14.16 8.43 28.53
CA ALA A 22 -14.87 9.61 27.99
C ALA A 22 -14.55 10.98 28.61
N ALA A 23 -14.39 11.99 27.74
CA ALA A 23 -14.88 13.37 27.93
C ALA A 23 -14.92 14.10 26.57
N ALA A 24 -15.85 15.03 26.43
CA ALA A 24 -16.26 15.69 25.19
C ALA A 24 -15.38 16.88 24.78
N GLY A 25 -15.41 17.19 23.47
CA GLY A 25 -15.25 18.54 22.93
C GLY A 25 -13.85 18.89 22.40
N GLY A 26 -13.79 19.34 21.14
CA GLY A 26 -12.64 20.05 20.59
C GLY A 26 -12.21 19.58 19.21
N SER A 27 -12.36 20.46 18.23
CA SER A 27 -11.92 20.32 16.84
C SER A 27 -10.39 20.30 16.71
N GLY A 28 -9.85 19.25 16.11
CA GLY A 28 -8.44 19.16 15.73
C GLY A 28 -8.23 17.90 14.91
N LEU A 29 -7.56 18.01 13.76
CA LEU A 29 -7.12 16.87 12.98
C LEU A 29 -5.92 16.26 13.71
N ASP A 30 -6.17 15.61 14.84
CA ASP A 30 -5.12 14.95 15.60
C ASP A 30 -4.75 13.69 14.81
N SER A 31 -3.68 13.81 14.02
CA SER A 31 -2.95 12.69 13.42
C SER A 31 -2.81 11.61 14.48
N ALA A 32 -3.57 10.52 14.31
CA ALA A 32 -3.60 9.39 15.22
C ALA A 32 -2.16 8.99 15.57
N ALA A 33 -1.79 9.26 16.81
CA ALA A 33 -0.43 9.27 17.30
C ALA A 33 0.23 7.90 17.14
N LEU A 34 0.95 7.72 16.04
CA LEU A 34 2.13 6.87 16.06
C LEU A 34 3.08 7.52 17.08
N PRO A 35 3.71 6.74 17.99
CA PRO A 35 4.72 7.31 18.87
C PRO A 35 5.73 8.05 18.00
N GLU A 36 6.00 9.31 18.36
CA GLU A 36 6.62 10.35 17.51
C GLU A 36 8.04 10.00 17.01
N THR A 37 8.57 8.81 17.31
CA THR A 37 9.88 8.32 16.88
C THR A 37 9.94 6.77 16.78
N LEU A 38 9.08 6.14 15.96
CA LEU A 38 9.38 4.77 15.51
C LEU A 38 10.64 4.79 14.62
N GLU A 39 11.80 4.57 15.24
CA GLU A 39 13.09 4.46 14.55
C GLU A 39 13.15 3.16 13.75
N LEU A 40 12.64 3.24 12.51
CA LEU A 40 12.70 2.16 11.55
C LEU A 40 13.87 2.38 10.58
N PRO A 41 14.52 1.30 10.10
CA PRO A 41 15.47 1.37 9.01
C PRO A 41 14.85 2.08 7.80
N PHE A 42 15.67 2.82 7.06
CA PHE A 42 15.22 3.62 5.92
C PHE A 42 14.38 2.81 4.92
N VAL A 43 14.86 1.62 4.54
CA VAL A 43 14.17 0.73 3.61
C VAL A 43 12.83 0.24 4.18
N SER A 44 12.76 -0.03 5.49
CA SER A 44 11.52 -0.44 6.16
C SER A 44 10.45 0.65 6.11
N LYS A 45 10.84 1.93 6.22
CA LYS A 45 9.92 3.07 6.04
C LYS A 45 9.35 3.14 4.62
N LEU A 46 10.20 2.95 3.61
CA LEU A 46 9.78 2.92 2.22
C LEU A 46 8.88 1.71 1.90
N LEU A 47 9.20 0.53 2.44
CA LEU A 47 8.36 -0.66 2.31
C LEU A 47 6.97 -0.44 2.94
N LEU A 48 6.91 0.21 4.11
CA LEU A 48 5.63 0.53 4.76
C LEU A 48 4.82 1.55 3.95
N LEU A 49 5.48 2.55 3.36
CA LEU A 49 4.85 3.50 2.45
C LEU A 49 4.28 2.81 1.21
N ALA A 50 5.07 1.93 0.57
CA ALA A 50 4.64 1.14 -0.57
C ALA A 50 3.46 0.21 -0.22
N ALA A 51 3.51 -0.46 0.94
CA ALA A 51 2.43 -1.28 1.45
C ALA A 51 1.14 -0.47 1.71
N HIS A 52 1.27 0.75 2.23
CA HIS A 52 0.12 1.64 2.46
C HIS A 52 -0.55 2.06 1.15
N ILE A 53 0.26 2.48 0.17
CA ILE A 53 -0.21 2.83 -1.18
C ILE A 53 -0.87 1.62 -1.83
N ALA A 54 -0.27 0.44 -1.70
CA ALA A 54 -0.83 -0.78 -2.24
C ALA A 54 -2.18 -1.13 -1.58
N SER A 55 -2.30 -1.01 -0.26
CA SER A 55 -3.55 -1.35 0.43
C SER A 55 -4.73 -0.46 0.03
N ARG A 56 -4.49 0.85 -0.15
CA ARG A 56 -5.54 1.83 -0.52
C ARG A 56 -5.84 1.85 -2.02
N ASN A 57 -4.84 1.73 -2.88
CA ASN A 57 -5.02 1.84 -4.33
C ASN A 57 -5.44 0.51 -4.97
N THR A 58 -6.38 0.57 -5.92
CA THR A 58 -6.73 -0.61 -6.72
C THR A 58 -5.61 -0.91 -7.74
N ALA A 59 -5.36 -2.18 -8.04
CA ALA A 59 -4.31 -2.60 -8.99
C ALA A 59 -4.39 -1.95 -10.40
N SER A 60 -5.56 -1.50 -10.82
CA SER A 60 -5.74 -0.82 -12.11
C SER A 60 -5.23 0.63 -12.12
N LEU A 61 -4.96 1.22 -10.95
CA LEU A 61 -4.41 2.57 -10.86
C LEU A 61 -2.88 2.57 -10.98
N ASP A 62 -2.20 1.46 -10.67
CA ASP A 62 -0.74 1.42 -10.66
C ASP A 62 -0.16 1.73 -12.04
N SER A 63 -0.76 1.17 -13.10
CA SER A 63 -0.35 1.43 -14.47
C SER A 63 -0.61 2.86 -14.95
N ALA A 64 -1.33 3.68 -14.18
CA ALA A 64 -1.55 5.08 -14.49
C ALA A 64 -0.70 6.02 -13.64
N LEU A 65 -0.21 5.53 -12.50
CA LEU A 65 0.56 6.31 -11.53
C LEU A 65 2.06 6.03 -11.63
N PHE A 66 2.45 4.79 -11.92
CA PHE A 66 3.82 4.31 -11.82
C PHE A 66 4.44 3.89 -13.17
N THR A 67 3.75 4.07 -14.29
CA THR A 67 4.35 3.81 -15.61
C THR A 67 5.24 4.98 -16.01
N THR A 68 6.55 4.72 -16.13
CA THR A 68 7.53 5.70 -16.62
C THR A 68 7.39 6.02 -18.10
N THR A 69 6.77 5.12 -18.88
CA THR A 69 6.53 5.35 -20.31
C THR A 69 5.30 6.24 -20.46
N GLY A 70 5.53 7.50 -20.84
CA GLY A 70 4.52 8.55 -21.05
C GLY A 70 3.50 8.28 -22.17
N SER A 71 3.07 7.04 -22.37
CA SER A 71 1.90 6.73 -23.18
C SER A 71 0.66 7.12 -22.39
N VAL A 72 0.42 8.43 -22.28
CA VAL A 72 -0.87 8.99 -21.92
C VAL A 72 -1.83 8.62 -23.05
N ARG A 73 -2.33 7.37 -23.03
CA ARG A 73 -3.49 7.01 -23.83
C ARG A 73 -4.58 7.96 -23.37
N LYS A 74 -4.96 8.90 -24.24
CA LYS A 74 -6.05 9.86 -24.02
C LYS A 74 -7.24 9.08 -23.50
N ARG A 75 -7.46 9.14 -22.18
CA ARG A 75 -8.62 8.48 -21.57
C ARG A 75 -9.84 9.23 -22.08
N PRO A 76 -10.83 8.54 -22.67
CA PRO A 76 -12.05 9.20 -23.10
C PRO A 76 -12.65 9.94 -21.90
N ARG A 77 -13.12 11.16 -22.14
CA ARG A 77 -13.76 12.00 -21.11
C ARG A 77 -14.91 11.18 -20.52
N ARG A 78 -14.79 10.79 -19.25
CA ARG A 78 -15.84 10.07 -18.54
C ARG A 78 -16.96 11.05 -18.21
N SER A 79 -18.20 10.56 -18.23
CA SER A 79 -19.34 11.34 -17.76
C SER A 79 -19.18 11.69 -16.28
N ALA A 80 -19.80 12.80 -15.86
CA ALA A 80 -19.79 13.22 -14.45
C ALA A 80 -20.32 12.11 -13.52
N ALA A 81 -21.34 11.36 -13.95
CA ALA A 81 -21.87 10.19 -13.22
C ALA A 81 -20.82 9.07 -13.03
N ALA A 82 -20.00 8.78 -14.05
CA ALA A 82 -18.94 7.79 -13.94
C ALA A 82 -17.77 8.27 -13.06
N MET A 83 -17.57 9.58 -12.94
CA MET A 83 -16.59 10.17 -12.03
C MET A 83 -17.09 10.13 -10.57
N ALA A 84 -18.36 10.49 -10.33
CA ALA A 84 -19.00 10.40 -9.02
C ALA A 84 -18.98 8.97 -8.45
N LYS A 85 -19.36 7.97 -9.27
CA LYS A 85 -19.31 6.55 -8.86
C LYS A 85 -17.90 6.09 -8.49
N LYS A 86 -16.86 6.63 -9.15
CA LYS A 86 -15.46 6.30 -8.84
C LYS A 86 -15.01 6.97 -7.53
N GLN A 87 -15.48 8.19 -7.28
CA GLN A 87 -15.22 8.90 -6.04
C GLN A 87 -15.87 8.17 -4.86
N GLU A 88 -17.14 7.82 -4.98
CA GLU A 88 -17.86 7.06 -3.95
C GLU A 88 -17.19 5.70 -3.66
N ALA A 89 -16.75 4.97 -4.70
CA ALA A 89 -16.00 3.73 -4.52
C ALA A 89 -14.62 3.95 -3.85
N ALA A 90 -14.00 5.11 -4.05
CA ALA A 90 -12.78 5.47 -3.34
C ALA A 90 -13.09 5.73 -1.86
N ASP A 91 -14.10 6.56 -1.57
CA ASP A 91 -14.52 6.91 -0.22
C ASP A 91 -14.92 5.66 0.59
N GLN A 92 -15.72 4.76 0.00
CA GLN A 92 -16.06 3.46 0.60
C GLN A 92 -14.82 2.63 0.96
N ARG A 93 -13.76 2.68 0.15
CA ARG A 93 -12.52 1.95 0.40
C ARG A 93 -11.68 2.54 1.54
N TRP A 94 -11.76 3.85 1.74
CA TRP A 94 -11.20 4.49 2.93
C TRP A 94 -11.93 4.03 4.20
N LEU A 95 -13.25 3.88 4.14
CA LEU A 95 -14.09 3.41 5.27
C LEU A 95 -13.95 1.91 5.55
N ALA A 96 -13.68 1.07 4.54
CA ALA A 96 -13.63 -0.40 4.67
C ALA A 96 -12.40 -0.95 5.44
N GLY A 97 -11.45 -0.09 5.85
CA GLY A 97 -10.20 -0.53 6.45
C GLY A 97 -9.21 -1.12 5.42
N PRO A 98 -7.95 -1.39 5.80
CA PRO A 98 -6.86 -1.72 4.89
C PRO A 98 -7.16 -2.97 4.04
N GLY A 99 -7.02 -2.84 2.72
CA GLY A 99 -7.19 -3.94 1.79
C GLY A 99 -5.96 -4.85 1.70
N THR A 100 -6.18 -6.10 1.28
CA THR A 100 -5.13 -7.07 0.95
C THR A 100 -4.53 -6.78 -0.42
N PHE A 101 -3.23 -7.01 -0.58
CA PHE A 101 -2.52 -6.85 -1.86
C PHE A 101 -1.49 -7.96 -2.05
N ALA A 102 -1.11 -8.25 -3.29
CA ALA A 102 -0.05 -9.22 -3.58
C ALA A 102 1.33 -8.65 -3.22
N LEU A 103 2.21 -9.48 -2.66
CA LEU A 103 3.57 -9.08 -2.28
C LEU A 103 4.36 -8.50 -3.46
N GLU A 104 4.25 -9.11 -4.64
CA GLU A 104 4.90 -8.64 -5.88
C GLU A 104 4.51 -7.20 -6.23
N ARG A 105 3.22 -6.85 -6.02
CA ARG A 105 2.72 -5.50 -6.28
C ARG A 105 3.35 -4.48 -5.34
N MET A 106 3.55 -4.83 -4.07
CA MET A 106 4.23 -3.95 -3.11
C MET A 106 5.67 -3.66 -3.56
N TYR A 107 6.40 -4.68 -4.02
CA TYR A 107 7.75 -4.49 -4.55
C TYR A 107 7.79 -3.66 -5.83
N ALA A 108 6.83 -3.83 -6.73
CA ALA A 108 6.72 -2.99 -7.92
C ALA A 108 6.49 -1.51 -7.57
N VAL A 109 5.55 -1.22 -6.65
CA VAL A 109 5.30 0.14 -6.16
C VAL A 109 6.54 0.71 -5.46
N TYR A 110 7.21 -0.09 -4.65
CA TYR A 110 8.45 0.28 -3.97
C TYR A 110 9.55 0.66 -4.96
N ALA A 111 9.81 -0.17 -5.97
CA ALA A 111 10.81 0.11 -7.00
C ALA A 111 10.50 1.41 -7.74
N CYS A 112 9.24 1.64 -8.12
CA CYS A 112 8.84 2.88 -8.79
C CYS A 112 9.03 4.13 -7.91
N ILE A 113 8.80 4.04 -6.60
CA ILE A 113 9.09 5.15 -5.67
C ILE A 113 10.59 5.40 -5.59
N VAL A 114 11.38 4.32 -5.49
CA VAL A 114 12.83 4.43 -5.40
C VAL A 114 13.43 5.05 -6.67
N ASP A 115 12.99 4.61 -7.84
CA ASP A 115 13.45 5.14 -9.12
C ASP A 115 13.00 6.59 -9.35
N ALA A 116 11.80 6.96 -8.87
CA ALA A 116 11.30 8.33 -9.00
C ALA A 116 12.10 9.35 -8.16
N GLU A 117 12.49 8.98 -6.93
CA GLU A 117 13.18 9.89 -6.01
C GLU A 117 14.71 9.84 -6.16
N TRP A 118 15.30 8.65 -6.37
CA TRP A 118 16.75 8.44 -6.39
C TRP A 118 17.30 8.10 -7.78
N GLY A 119 16.46 7.85 -8.78
CA GLY A 119 16.90 7.52 -10.13
C GLY A 119 17.73 6.23 -10.21
N GLU A 120 18.36 5.99 -11.36
CA GLU A 120 19.17 4.79 -11.61
C GLU A 120 20.42 4.69 -10.72
N GLU A 121 21.03 5.83 -10.39
CA GLU A 121 22.35 5.92 -9.73
C GLU A 121 22.30 6.18 -8.22
N GLY A 122 21.15 6.57 -7.65
CA GLY A 122 21.09 7.10 -6.28
C GLY A 122 21.05 6.06 -5.16
N LEU A 123 20.65 4.82 -5.44
CA LEU A 123 20.55 3.73 -4.46
C LEU A 123 21.20 2.44 -5.02
N PRO A 124 21.88 1.63 -4.19
CA PRO A 124 22.51 0.40 -4.66
C PRO A 124 21.47 -0.61 -5.15
N ALA A 125 21.84 -1.42 -6.16
CA ALA A 125 21.00 -2.48 -6.72
C ALA A 125 20.46 -3.44 -5.64
N SER A 126 21.21 -3.65 -4.56
CA SER A 126 20.80 -4.49 -3.42
C SER A 126 19.52 -4.01 -2.71
N VAL A 127 19.22 -2.72 -2.81
CA VAL A 127 18.03 -2.09 -2.23
C VAL A 127 16.88 -2.04 -3.24
N LYS A 128 17.18 -1.87 -4.54
CA LYS A 128 16.17 -1.79 -5.61
C LYS A 128 15.53 -3.15 -5.93
N GLU A 129 16.36 -4.18 -5.99
CA GLU A 129 15.91 -5.52 -6.33
C GLU A 129 15.36 -6.25 -5.10
N PRO A 130 14.41 -7.20 -5.29
CA PRO A 130 13.88 -8.03 -4.21
C PRO A 130 14.93 -9.05 -3.74
N THR A 131 15.97 -8.56 -3.06
CA THR A 131 17.04 -9.36 -2.48
C THR A 131 16.57 -10.08 -1.21
N SER A 132 17.31 -11.10 -0.78
CA SER A 132 17.04 -11.83 0.46
C SER A 132 16.97 -10.91 1.70
N ASN A 133 17.77 -9.84 1.72
CA ASN A 133 17.74 -8.85 2.79
C ASN A 133 16.43 -8.04 2.79
N LEU A 134 15.92 -7.69 1.60
CA LEU A 134 14.64 -6.99 1.45
C LEU A 134 13.47 -7.86 1.94
N LEU A 135 13.49 -9.16 1.63
CA LEU A 135 12.51 -10.13 2.11
C LEU A 135 12.60 -10.33 3.63
N ALA A 136 13.81 -10.39 4.19
CA ALA A 136 14.03 -10.47 5.64
C ALA A 136 13.47 -9.24 6.37
N GLN A 137 13.58 -8.04 5.78
CA GLN A 137 12.96 -6.83 6.34
C GLN A 137 11.43 -6.90 6.33
N VAL A 138 10.82 -7.42 5.26
CA VAL A 138 9.36 -7.64 5.23
C VAL A 138 8.94 -8.63 6.31
N ALA A 139 9.68 -9.72 6.50
CA ALA A 139 9.44 -10.67 7.59
C ALA A 139 9.57 -10.01 8.97
N SER A 140 10.57 -9.14 9.16
CA SER A 140 10.74 -8.37 10.40
C SER A 140 9.57 -7.41 10.64
N LEU A 141 9.09 -6.73 9.60
CA LEU A 141 7.91 -5.85 9.67
C LEU A 141 6.62 -6.62 10.00
N ALA A 142 6.50 -7.85 9.49
CA ALA A 142 5.41 -8.74 9.86
C ALA A 142 5.52 -9.21 11.32
N ALA A 143 6.73 -9.49 11.80
CA ALA A 143 6.96 -9.88 13.20
C ALA A 143 6.58 -8.78 14.20
N VAL A 144 6.78 -7.51 13.84
CA VAL A 144 6.34 -6.36 14.66
C VAL A 144 4.87 -5.94 14.41
N ASN A 145 4.08 -6.77 13.73
CA ASN A 145 2.67 -6.54 13.39
C ASN A 145 2.39 -5.23 12.63
N LEU A 146 3.39 -4.66 11.95
CA LEU A 146 3.16 -3.53 11.04
C LEU A 146 2.61 -4.02 9.69
N LEU A 147 2.97 -5.25 9.32
CA LEU A 147 2.37 -6.00 8.21
C LEU A 147 1.71 -7.26 8.75
N ALA A 148 0.63 -7.69 8.12
CA ALA A 148 -0.03 -8.95 8.41
C ALA A 148 -0.04 -9.82 7.15
N THR A 149 0.28 -11.11 7.29
CA THR A 149 0.01 -12.07 6.23
C THR A 149 -1.49 -12.36 6.21
N ALA A 150 -2.12 -12.13 5.06
CA ALA A 150 -3.49 -12.56 4.87
C ALA A 150 -3.43 -14.03 4.42
N GLY A 151 -4.11 -14.93 5.15
CA GLY A 151 -4.12 -16.34 4.80
C GLY A 151 -4.88 -16.56 3.49
N GLY A 152 -4.15 -16.92 2.41
CA GLY A 152 -4.59 -17.77 1.30
C GLY A 152 -5.90 -17.45 0.55
N GLY A 153 -6.45 -16.24 0.68
CA GLY A 153 -7.64 -15.82 -0.06
C GLY A 153 -7.25 -15.14 -1.38
N PRO A 154 -7.84 -15.53 -2.54
CA PRO A 154 -7.63 -14.82 -3.79
C PRO A 154 -7.88 -13.31 -3.58
N PRO A 155 -7.07 -12.42 -4.16
CA PRO A 155 -7.36 -10.99 -4.12
C PRO A 155 -8.77 -10.80 -4.69
N GLU A 156 -9.63 -10.18 -3.89
CA GLU A 156 -11.08 -10.06 -4.12
C GLU A 156 -11.39 -9.83 -5.61
N PRO A 157 -12.11 -10.77 -6.26
CA PRO A 157 -12.43 -10.66 -7.68
C PRO A 157 -13.27 -9.40 -7.89
N ARG A 158 -12.76 -8.52 -8.75
CA ARG A 158 -13.50 -7.34 -9.21
C ARG A 158 -14.86 -7.79 -9.75
N ALA A 159 -15.93 -7.24 -9.18
CA ALA A 159 -17.29 -7.42 -9.67
C ALA A 159 -17.33 -7.23 -11.21
N PRO A 160 -18.04 -8.12 -11.93
CA PRO A 160 -18.13 -8.04 -13.39
C PRO A 160 -18.74 -6.70 -13.79
N LYS A 161 -18.13 -6.03 -14.77
CA LYS A 161 -18.78 -4.91 -15.45
C LYS A 161 -19.88 -5.48 -16.34
N ALA A 162 -21.12 -5.32 -15.90
CA ALA A 162 -22.29 -5.34 -16.78
C ALA A 162 -22.26 -4.11 -17.71
#